data_AF-A0A3C1FZ50-F1
#
_entry.id   AF-A0A3C1FZ50-F1
#
_cell.length_a   1.000
_cell.length_b   1.000
_cell.length_c   1.000
_cell.angle_alpha   90.00
_cell.angle_beta   90.00
_cell.angle_gamma   90.00
#
_symmetry.space_group_name_H-M   'P 1'
#
loop_
_entity.id
_entity.type
_entity.pdbx_description
1 polymer ?
#
loop_
_entity_poly.entity_id
_entity_poly.type
_entity_poly.pdbx_seq_one_letter_code
_entity_poly.pdbx_strand_id
1 'polypeptide(L)' 'MKRVAVTGLGIFCSTGKDVGEFSHSLKEGRTGIGLITLFDTSKYPCKIGAEIRDYRPE' A
#
# COMPACT_ATOMS: atom_id res chain seq x y z
N MET A 1 18.39 -14.42 -29.45
CA MET A 1 17.86 -13.66 -28.30
C MET A 1 16.45 -14.14 -27.99
N LYS A 2 16.08 -14.33 -26.71
CA LYS A 2 14.70 -14.63 -26.30
C LYS A 2 14.03 -13.33 -25.83
N ARG A 3 12.80 -13.09 -26.28
CA ARG A 3 11.98 -11.96 -25.80
C ARG A 3 11.27 -12.38 -24.52
N VAL A 4 11.30 -11.51 -23.52
CA VAL A 4 10.61 -11.70 -22.23
C VAL A 4 9.63 -10.56 -22.06
N ALA A 5 8.45 -10.86 -21.52
CA ALA A 5 7.40 -9.89 -21.23
C ALA A 5 6.83 -10.13 -19.84
N VAL A 6 6.29 -9.07 -19.24
CA VAL A 6 5.46 -9.15 -18.03
C VAL A 6 4.05 -9.50 -18.45
N THR A 7 3.51 -10.61 -17.97
CA THR A 7 2.19 -11.13 -18.33
C THR A 7 1.14 -10.94 -17.24
N GLY A 8 1.52 -10.44 -16.06
CA GLY A 8 0.62 -10.21 -14.95
C GLY A 8 1.25 -9.33 -13.88
N LEU A 9 0.40 -8.65 -13.11
CA LEU A 9 0.79 -7.81 -11.99
C LEU A 9 -0.20 -8.04 -10.84
N GLY A 10 0.33 -8.12 -9.62
CA GLY A 10 -0.43 -8.14 -8.38
C GLY A 10 0.09 -7.07 -7.45
N ILE A 11 -0.81 -6.36 -6.76
CA ILE A 11 -0.46 -5.27 -5.84
C ILE A 11 -1.34 -5.39 -4.61
N PHE A 12 -0.72 -5.19 -3.46
CA PHE A 12 -1.41 -5.07 -2.19
C PHE A 12 -0.61 -4.12 -1.29
N CYS A 13 -1.06 -2.87 -1.16
CA CYS A 13 -0.37 -1.82 -0.42
C CYS A 13 -1.35 -0.80 0.18
N SER A 14 -0.82 0.16 0.93
CA SER A 14 -1.62 1.17 1.65
C SER A 14 -2.48 2.07 0.77
N THR A 15 -2.16 2.17 -0.53
CA THR A 15 -2.89 2.98 -1.50
C THR A 15 -3.67 2.16 -2.53
N GLY A 16 -3.75 0.84 -2.37
CA GLY A 16 -4.56 -0.01 -3.24
C GLY A 16 -4.37 -1.50 -2.93
N LYS A 17 -5.47 -2.24 -2.90
CA LYS A 17 -5.49 -3.70 -2.66
C LYS A 17 -5.49 -4.50 -3.97
N ASP A 18 -5.50 -3.79 -5.11
CA ASP A 18 -5.31 -4.33 -6.44
C ASP A 18 -4.62 -3.31 -7.38
N VAL A 19 -4.36 -3.74 -8.61
CA VAL A 19 -3.68 -2.93 -9.64
C VAL A 19 -4.49 -1.70 -10.05
N GLY A 20 -5.81 -1.82 -10.14
CA GLY A 20 -6.71 -0.75 -10.56
C GLY A 20 -6.78 0.35 -9.52
N GLU A 21 -7.04 -0.01 -8.26
CA GLU A 21 -7.04 0.91 -7.12
C GLU A 21 -5.70 1.63 -6.98
N PHE A 22 -4.59 0.89 -7.05
CA PHE A 22 -3.26 1.48 -6.96
C PHE A 22 -2.97 2.46 -8.09
N SER A 23 -3.25 2.07 -9.35
CA SER A 23 -3.04 2.95 -10.51
C SER A 23 -3.88 4.23 -10.41
N HIS A 24 -5.12 4.12 -9.94
CA HIS A 24 -5.99 5.26 -9.72
C HIS A 24 -5.46 6.16 -8.59
N SER A 25 -5.01 5.59 -7.47
CA SER A 25 -4.41 6.33 -6.36
C SER A 25 -3.17 7.11 -6.78
N LEU A 26 -2.30 6.48 -7.57
CA LEU A 26 -1.11 7.14 -8.10
C LEU A 26 -1.46 8.35 -8.98
N LYS A 27 -2.45 8.22 -9.87
CA LYS A 27 -2.87 9.30 -10.77
C LYS A 27 -3.47 10.48 -10.01
N GLU A 28 -4.15 10.22 -8.91
CA GLU A 28 -4.76 11.25 -8.06
C GLU A 28 -3.81 11.83 -7.01
N GLY A 29 -2.59 11.29 -6.87
CA GLY A 29 -1.65 11.70 -5.84
C GLY A 29 -2.11 11.35 -4.42
N ARG A 30 -2.94 10.30 -4.26
CA ARG A 30 -3.39 9.85 -2.94
C ARG A 30 -2.21 9.29 -2.15
N THR A 31 -2.07 9.73 -0.89
CA THR A 31 -1.06 9.23 0.04
C THR A 31 -1.64 8.16 0.95
N GLY A 32 -0.89 7.08 1.16
CA GLY A 32 -1.21 6.04 2.14
C GLY A 32 -0.56 6.28 3.51
N ILE A 33 0.21 7.36 3.65
CA ILE A 33 0.93 7.67 4.89
C ILE A 33 -0.05 8.30 5.89
N GLY A 34 -0.07 7.76 7.11
CA GLY A 34 -0.84 8.28 8.22
C GLY A 34 -0.22 7.88 9.56
N LEU A 35 -0.92 8.14 10.65
CA LEU A 35 -0.55 7.63 11.97
C LEU A 35 -0.64 6.10 11.96
N ILE A 36 0.34 5.45 12.59
CA ILE A 36 0.31 4.01 12.84
C ILE A 36 -0.77 3.73 13.88
N THR A 37 -1.67 2.78 13.56
CA THR A 37 -2.79 2.35 14.41
C THR A 37 -2.68 0.89 14.82
N LEU A 38 -1.80 0.12 14.19
CA LEU A 38 -1.63 -1.32 14.46
C LEU A 38 -0.97 -1.62 15.82
N PHE A 39 -0.26 -0.65 16.41
CA PHE A 39 0.36 -0.77 17.72
C PHE A 39 0.63 0.61 18.36
N ASP A 40 0.94 0.63 19.66
CA ASP A 40 1.29 1.87 20.37
C ASP A 40 2.68 2.37 19.97
N THR A 41 2.72 3.54 19.32
CA THR A 41 3.95 4.21 18.88
C THR A 41 4.53 5.21 19.89
N SER A 42 3.94 5.33 21.10
CA SER A 42 4.30 6.35 22.08
C SER A 42 5.80 6.42 22.42
N LYS A 43 6.48 5.27 22.45
CA LYS A 43 7.91 5.13 22.78
C LYS A 43 8.85 5.27 21.58
N TYR A 44 8.32 5.47 20.37
CA TYR A 44 9.11 5.50 19.13
C TYR A 44 9.28 6.93 18.61
N PRO A 45 10.45 7.26 18.03
CA PRO A 45 10.68 8.59 17.44
C PRO A 45 9.84 8.83 16.17
N CYS A 46 9.46 7.77 15.44
CA CYS A 46 8.57 7.83 14.29
C CYS A 46 7.20 7.25 14.64
N LYS A 47 6.13 7.96 14.26
CA LYS A 47 4.72 7.60 14.58
C LYS A 47 3.85 7.44 13.33
N ILE A 48 4.45 7.63 12.16
CA ILE A 48 3.77 7.57 10.87
C ILE A 48 4.22 6.33 10.09
N GLY A 49 3.30 5.80 9.31
CA GLY A 49 3.49 4.60 8.50
C GLY A 49 2.47 4.53 7.38
N ALA A 50 2.61 3.53 6.52
CA ALA A 50 1.72 3.32 5.40
C ALA A 50 0.98 1.98 5.61
N GLU A 51 -0.04 2.01 6.45
CA GLU A 51 -0.81 0.82 6.83
C GLU A 51 -1.83 0.44 5.74
N ILE A 52 -2.05 -0.86 5.57
CA ILE A 52 -3.17 -1.36 4.77
C ILE A 52 -4.41 -1.32 5.66
N ARG A 53 -5.27 -0.32 5.43
CA ARG A 53 -6.49 -0.12 6.20
C ARG A 53 -7.55 -1.15 5.84
N ASP A 54 -8.40 -1.47 6.82
CA ASP A 54 -9.57 -2.34 6.64
C ASP A 54 -9.23 -3.69 5.99
N TYR A 55 -8.13 -4.30 6.40
CA TYR A 55 -7.74 -5.64 5.97
C TYR A 55 -8.05 -6.65 7.07
N ARG A 56 -8.86 -7.66 6.73
CA ARG A 56 -9.09 -8.84 7.56
C ARG A 56 -8.75 -10.07 6.69
N PRO A 57 -7.74 -10.87 7.06
CA PRO A 57 -7.26 -12.00 6.25
C PRO A 57 -8.13 -13.26 6.36
N GLU A 58 -9.15 -13.25 7.23
CA GLU A 58 -10.05 -14.36 7.55
C GLU A 58 -11.19 -14.49 6.53
#